data_AF-A0A8X8Y657-F1
#
_entry.id   AF-A0A8X8Y657-F1
#
_cell.length_a   1.000
_cell.length_b   1.000
_cell.length_c   1.000
_cell.angle_alpha   90.00
_cell.angle_beta   90.00
_cell.angle_gamma   90.00
#
_symmetry.space_group_name_H-M   'P 1'
#
loop_
_entity.id
_entity.type
_entity.pdbx_description
1 polymer ?
#
loop_
_entity_poly.entity_id
_entity_poly.type
_entity_poly.pdbx_seq_one_letter_code
_entity_poly.pdbx_strand_id
1 'polypeptide(L)'
;MMMAGCRISQQLLEYNPCQFVTCRSCLHGAAPPPPRFRSSSRRFLGFKLSGSNDDGLAISNDASQPHLFSPAESGGDLPSERVSVAGWSFTPDFPLLCYLIIDAFPIETLHWSVIIGGIVALGKFDALHIGHRELAIQAAKIGVPYLMSFVGMGEVLGWEPRAPIVARCDRKRVLSSWALFCGNVTPREYEVEFSQVRYLTPQQFVERLAVDLGIHGVVAGENYRFGYKAAGDSSDLVRLCDEYGMKACIIKTVMDKHQYSTDVGSNSGSSQERGQVSSTRVRQALGNGDMRYVSELLGRHHRLMLMIKNSENIFSDRKRLSVKYRPCLLNLPPKEGVYENCSLVVGDESPVICRVTIDSTCIHLELDEHEVAHHMNSSAQNLLLGIDFGESRL
;
A
#
# COMPACT_ATOMS: atom_id res chain seq x y z
N MET A 1 -60.42 14.94 -22.37
CA MET A 1 -60.07 16.35 -22.69
C MET A 1 -58.87 16.71 -21.80
N MET A 2 -57.69 16.86 -22.43
CA MET A 2 -56.36 17.31 -21.89
C MET A 2 -55.76 16.45 -20.75
N MET A 3 -54.65 15.69 -20.86
CA MET A 3 -53.30 15.84 -21.46
C MET A 3 -52.44 16.99 -20.91
N ALA A 4 -51.56 16.64 -19.96
CA ALA A 4 -50.16 17.11 -19.79
C ALA A 4 -49.61 16.38 -18.53
N GLY A 5 -48.46 15.68 -18.47
CA GLY A 5 -47.29 15.67 -19.32
C GLY A 5 -46.04 15.81 -18.44
N CYS A 6 -45.71 14.79 -17.62
CA CYS A 6 -44.46 14.80 -16.85
C CYS A 6 -43.42 13.91 -17.56
N ARG A 7 -42.49 14.56 -18.25
CA ARG A 7 -41.36 13.93 -18.94
C ARG A 7 -40.37 13.43 -17.89
N ILE A 8 -40.25 12.11 -17.78
CA ILE A 8 -39.11 11.46 -17.14
C ILE A 8 -37.90 11.69 -18.07
N SER A 9 -37.01 12.60 -17.68
CA SER A 9 -35.70 12.72 -18.31
C SER A 9 -34.82 11.58 -17.79
N GLN A 10 -34.80 10.46 -18.52
CA GLN A 10 -33.72 9.48 -18.47
C GLN A 10 -32.45 10.16 -19.00
N GLN A 11 -31.66 10.75 -18.11
CA GLN A 11 -30.23 10.95 -18.39
C GLN A 11 -29.53 9.63 -18.10
N LEU A 12 -29.37 8.86 -19.18
CA LEU A 12 -28.37 7.81 -19.31
C LEU A 12 -27.01 8.43 -18.94
N LEU A 13 -26.48 8.09 -17.77
CA LEU A 13 -25.06 8.22 -17.50
C LEU A 13 -24.36 7.22 -18.42
N GLU A 14 -23.80 7.73 -19.51
CA GLU A 14 -22.86 7.00 -20.35
C GLU A 14 -21.69 6.54 -19.48
N TYR A 15 -21.77 5.27 -19.06
CA TYR A 15 -20.67 4.54 -18.46
C TYR A 15 -19.57 4.43 -19.52
N ASN A 16 -18.50 5.19 -19.38
CA ASN A 16 -17.30 4.97 -20.16
C ASN A 16 -16.63 3.69 -19.63
N PRO A 17 -16.60 2.58 -20.39
CA PRO A 17 -15.79 1.44 -19.98
C PRO A 17 -14.33 1.90 -19.96
N CYS A 18 -13.63 1.62 -18.86
CA CYS A 18 -12.17 1.70 -18.84
C CYS A 18 -11.65 0.98 -20.09
N GLN A 19 -10.85 1.65 -20.91
CA GLN A 19 -10.17 1.02 -22.04
C GLN A 19 -9.25 -0.05 -21.47
N PHE A 20 -9.71 -1.30 -21.50
CA PHE A 20 -8.85 -2.44 -21.27
C PHE A 20 -7.87 -2.49 -22.45
N VAL A 21 -6.60 -2.23 -22.19
CA VAL A 21 -5.54 -2.59 -23.15
C VAL A 21 -5.36 -4.10 -23.05
N THR A 22 -6.22 -4.84 -23.74
CA THR A 22 -6.06 -6.27 -23.93
C THR A 22 -5.12 -6.52 -25.10
N CYS A 23 -4.10 -7.34 -24.88
CA CYS A 23 -3.15 -7.76 -25.90
C CYS A 23 -3.85 -8.46 -27.09
N ARG A 24 -3.46 -8.09 -28.32
CA ARG A 24 -3.96 -8.66 -29.59
C ARG A 24 -3.46 -10.09 -29.89
N SER A 25 -2.73 -10.74 -28.98
CA SER A 25 -2.12 -12.06 -29.24
C SER A 25 -2.85 -13.27 -28.64
N CYS A 26 -3.97 -13.10 -27.92
CA CYS A 26 -4.63 -14.22 -27.23
C CYS A 26 -5.78 -14.89 -27.99
N LEU A 27 -5.89 -14.75 -29.32
CA LEU A 27 -6.97 -15.38 -30.09
C LEU A 27 -6.68 -16.82 -30.57
N HIS A 28 -5.54 -17.42 -30.24
CA HIS A 28 -5.30 -18.84 -30.55
C HIS A 28 -4.64 -19.54 -29.37
N GLY A 29 -5.31 -20.59 -28.87
CA GLY A 29 -4.82 -21.42 -27.78
C GLY A 29 -3.54 -22.15 -28.16
N ALA A 30 -2.41 -21.67 -27.64
CA ALA A 30 -1.17 -22.42 -27.48
C ALA A 30 -0.33 -21.74 -26.39
N ALA A 31 0.13 -22.51 -25.41
CA ALA A 31 1.07 -22.01 -24.40
C ALA A 31 2.40 -21.63 -25.09
N PRO A 32 3.01 -20.46 -24.77
CA PRO A 32 4.31 -20.11 -25.32
C PRO A 32 5.41 -21.03 -24.75
N PRO A 33 6.44 -21.39 -25.54
CA PRO A 33 7.56 -22.17 -25.04
C PRO A 33 8.42 -21.34 -24.07
N PRO A 34 9.13 -21.98 -23.12
CA PRO A 34 9.98 -21.28 -22.17
C PRO A 34 11.12 -20.51 -22.89
N PRO A 35 11.57 -19.37 -22.34
CA PRO A 35 12.59 -18.54 -22.97
C PRO A 35 13.92 -19.29 -23.06
N ARG A 36 14.49 -19.35 -24.27
CA ARG A 36 15.86 -19.82 -24.49
C ARG A 36 16.84 -18.76 -24.01
N PHE A 37 17.51 -19.00 -22.89
CA PHE A 37 18.67 -18.21 -22.48
C PHE A 37 19.81 -18.42 -23.48
N ARG A 38 20.15 -17.37 -24.25
CA ARG A 38 21.43 -17.30 -24.96
C ARG A 38 22.49 -16.84 -23.97
N SER A 39 23.48 -17.69 -23.70
CA SER A 39 24.70 -17.33 -22.98
C SER A 39 25.49 -16.30 -23.80
N SER A 40 25.39 -15.02 -23.45
CA SER A 40 26.32 -14.01 -23.97
C SER A 40 27.56 -13.98 -23.07
N SER A 41 28.64 -14.62 -23.52
CA SER A 41 29.98 -14.43 -22.94
C SER A 41 30.39 -12.97 -23.10
N ARG A 42 30.29 -12.17 -22.03
CA ARG A 42 30.87 -10.81 -22.02
C ARG A 42 32.37 -10.93 -21.76
N ARG A 43 33.16 -10.52 -22.76
CA ARG A 43 34.60 -10.25 -22.60
C ARG A 43 34.77 -9.10 -21.62
N PHE A 44 35.59 -9.32 -20.60
CA PHE A 44 36.13 -8.26 -19.74
C PHE A 44 36.98 -7.30 -20.59
N LEU A 45 36.58 -6.03 -20.68
CA LEU A 45 37.50 -4.94 -21.01
C LEU A 45 38.02 -4.36 -19.69
N GLY A 46 39.31 -4.53 -19.43
CA GLY A 46 39.99 -3.93 -18.30
C GLY A 46 40.16 -2.42 -18.50
N PHE A 47 39.70 -1.63 -17.54
CA PHE A 47 40.01 -0.21 -17.43
C PHE A 47 41.42 -0.03 -16.87
N LYS A 48 42.29 0.64 -17.64
CA LYS A 48 43.59 1.18 -17.21
C LYS A 48 43.35 2.53 -16.55
N LEU A 49 43.76 2.67 -15.28
CA LEU A 49 43.90 3.95 -14.60
C LEU A 49 45.27 4.55 -14.98
N SER A 50 45.27 5.73 -15.60
CA SER A 50 46.45 6.56 -15.81
C SER A 50 46.47 7.66 -14.75
N GLY A 51 47.40 7.58 -13.80
CA GLY A 51 47.71 8.64 -12.85
C GLY A 51 48.73 9.61 -13.43
N SER A 52 48.45 10.90 -13.28
CA SER A 52 49.36 12.03 -13.54
C SER A 52 50.26 12.26 -12.32
N ASN A 53 51.58 12.36 -12.56
CA ASN A 53 52.55 12.89 -11.60
C ASN A 53 52.44 14.42 -11.54
N ASP A 54 52.68 14.99 -10.35
CA ASP A 54 53.74 16.00 -10.18
C ASP A 54 54.14 16.13 -8.69
N ASP A 55 55.42 16.47 -8.52
CA ASP A 55 56.14 17.01 -7.35
C ASP A 55 56.66 16.07 -6.23
N GLY A 56 57.88 15.58 -6.45
CA GLY A 56 59.06 16.07 -5.73
C GLY A 56 59.32 15.60 -4.28
N LEU A 57 60.25 14.65 -4.10
CA LEU A 57 61.48 14.84 -3.30
C LEU A 57 62.38 13.60 -3.41
N ALA A 58 63.69 13.84 -3.34
CA ALA A 58 64.78 12.89 -3.51
C ALA A 58 64.79 11.74 -2.48
N ILE A 59 65.42 10.61 -2.86
CA ILE A 59 66.62 10.04 -2.21
C ILE A 59 66.97 8.66 -2.84
N SER A 60 68.17 8.65 -3.45
CA SER A 60 69.18 7.59 -3.63
C SER A 60 68.84 6.11 -3.88
N ASN A 61 69.51 5.58 -4.92
CA ASN A 61 70.27 4.32 -4.99
C ASN A 61 69.49 3.00 -4.83
N ASP A 62 69.78 1.90 -5.52
CA ASP A 62 70.89 1.53 -6.40
C ASP A 62 70.44 0.34 -7.28
N ALA A 63 71.20 0.06 -8.34
CA ALA A 63 71.44 -1.24 -8.99
C ALA A 63 70.44 -2.40 -8.75
N SER A 64 69.94 -3.13 -9.75
CA SER A 64 70.75 -3.85 -10.73
C SER A 64 69.82 -4.46 -11.78
N GLN A 65 70.14 -4.18 -13.03
CA GLN A 65 69.76 -4.92 -14.22
C GLN A 65 70.44 -6.32 -14.24
N PRO A 66 70.34 -7.14 -15.31
CA PRO A 66 69.22 -7.50 -16.19
C PRO A 66 69.28 -9.02 -16.58
N HIS A 67 68.71 -9.36 -17.73
CA HIS A 67 68.98 -10.53 -18.61
C HIS A 67 67.90 -11.63 -18.63
N LEU A 68 67.57 -12.27 -19.76
CA LEU A 68 67.63 -11.99 -21.20
C LEU A 68 67.05 -13.27 -21.86
N PHE A 69 66.48 -13.11 -23.05
CA PHE A 69 66.33 -14.12 -24.11
C PHE A 69 65.28 -15.26 -24.03
N SER A 70 64.31 -15.13 -24.94
CA SER A 70 63.64 -16.17 -25.76
C SER A 70 64.63 -16.92 -26.69
N PRO A 71 64.23 -17.78 -27.68
CA PRO A 71 62.96 -18.44 -28.00
C PRO A 71 63.07 -19.94 -28.47
N ALA A 72 61.92 -20.53 -28.81
CA ALA A 72 61.66 -21.44 -29.96
C ALA A 72 61.73 -22.99 -29.83
N GLU A 73 60.85 -23.60 -30.65
CA GLU A 73 60.77 -25.00 -31.17
C GLU A 73 60.21 -26.09 -30.22
N SER A 74 59.00 -26.64 -30.44
CA SER A 74 58.44 -27.55 -31.47
C SER A 74 58.59 -29.05 -31.14
N GLY A 75 57.47 -29.78 -31.13
CA GLY A 75 57.43 -31.23 -31.39
C GLY A 75 56.91 -32.13 -30.26
N GLY A 76 55.81 -32.85 -30.55
CA GLY A 76 55.68 -34.29 -30.27
C GLY A 76 55.27 -34.78 -28.88
N ASP A 77 54.09 -35.40 -28.82
CA ASP A 77 53.69 -36.59 -28.06
C ASP A 77 53.83 -36.66 -26.52
N LEU A 78 52.69 -36.90 -25.87
CA LEU A 78 52.58 -37.38 -24.49
C LEU A 78 51.79 -38.70 -24.45
N PRO A 79 52.29 -39.76 -23.80
CA PRO A 79 51.56 -40.99 -23.55
C PRO A 79 50.79 -40.98 -22.20
N SER A 80 49.95 -42.00 -22.08
CA SER A 80 49.13 -42.50 -20.95
C SER A 80 49.82 -42.52 -19.56
N GLU A 81 49.15 -42.49 -18.40
CA GLU A 81 48.18 -43.47 -17.87
C GLU A 81 47.45 -42.99 -16.58
N ARG A 82 46.17 -43.41 -16.47
CA ARG A 82 45.38 -43.95 -15.31
C ARG A 82 45.36 -43.18 -13.97
N VAL A 83 44.22 -43.06 -13.27
CA VAL A 83 43.63 -44.11 -12.39
C VAL A 83 42.09 -44.02 -12.31
N SER A 84 41.49 -45.20 -12.11
CA SER A 84 40.09 -45.61 -12.23
C SER A 84 39.12 -45.21 -11.10
N VAL A 85 37.90 -44.89 -11.54
CA VAL A 85 36.54 -45.35 -11.15
C VAL A 85 36.33 -46.19 -9.88
N ALA A 86 35.31 -45.80 -9.09
CA ALA A 86 34.44 -46.71 -8.35
C ALA A 86 32.97 -46.21 -8.37
N GLY A 87 32.08 -46.97 -9.03
CA GLY A 87 30.60 -46.99 -8.94
C GLY A 87 29.89 -45.68 -9.31
N TRP A 88 28.81 -45.60 -10.09
CA TRP A 88 27.59 -46.41 -10.14
C TRP A 88 26.92 -46.17 -11.51
N SER A 89 26.32 -47.21 -12.09
CA SER A 89 25.47 -47.15 -13.28
C SER A 89 24.01 -46.92 -12.88
N PHE A 90 23.31 -46.02 -13.58
CA PHE A 90 21.88 -45.76 -13.38
C PHE A 90 21.02 -46.65 -14.30
N THR A 91 20.00 -47.30 -13.74
CA THR A 91 18.82 -47.79 -14.46
C THR A 91 17.62 -46.90 -14.13
N PRO A 92 16.63 -46.73 -15.03
CA PRO A 92 15.51 -45.81 -14.80
C PRO A 92 14.31 -46.56 -14.23
N ASP A 93 13.92 -46.26 -12.99
CA ASP A 93 12.57 -46.48 -12.47
C ASP A 93 12.25 -45.35 -11.47
N PHE A 94 11.04 -44.79 -11.57
CA PHE A 94 10.42 -43.69 -10.79
C PHE A 94 10.46 -43.88 -9.24
N PRO A 95 10.01 -42.94 -8.36
CA PRO A 95 9.67 -41.49 -8.46
C PRO A 95 10.24 -40.63 -7.27
N LEU A 96 9.89 -39.33 -7.25
CA LEU A 96 9.85 -38.39 -6.09
C LEU A 96 11.16 -37.73 -5.60
N LEU A 97 10.97 -36.46 -5.22
CA LEU A 97 11.85 -35.58 -4.43
C LEU A 97 12.99 -34.86 -5.18
N CYS A 98 12.73 -33.62 -5.60
CA CYS A 98 13.75 -32.59 -5.77
C CYS A 98 13.22 -31.26 -5.22
N TYR A 99 13.06 -31.22 -3.89
CA TYR A 99 13.37 -30.01 -3.14
C TYR A 99 14.90 -29.97 -2.98
N LEU A 100 15.46 -28.76 -2.98
CA LEU A 100 16.85 -28.40 -2.70
C LEU A 100 17.81 -28.52 -3.90
N ILE A 101 18.16 -27.37 -4.48
CA ILE A 101 19.46 -26.71 -4.31
C ILE A 101 19.18 -25.20 -4.45
N ILE A 102 19.11 -24.51 -3.32
CA ILE A 102 19.43 -23.07 -3.24
C ILE A 102 20.73 -23.05 -2.48
N ASP A 103 21.83 -22.64 -3.12
CA ASP A 103 22.96 -22.17 -2.35
C ASP A 103 23.78 -21.12 -3.11
N ALA A 104 24.20 -20.13 -2.31
CA ALA A 104 25.24 -19.13 -2.55
C ALA A 104 24.90 -17.86 -3.34
N PHE A 105 23.99 -17.04 -2.81
CA PHE A 105 24.16 -15.57 -2.73
C PHE A 105 23.44 -15.07 -1.47
N PRO A 106 24.06 -14.27 -0.58
CA PRO A 106 23.35 -13.64 0.52
C PRO A 106 22.58 -12.43 -0.05
N ILE A 107 21.43 -12.71 -0.68
CA ILE A 107 20.36 -11.71 -0.78
C ILE A 107 19.61 -11.87 0.53
N GLU A 108 19.60 -10.83 1.37
CA GLU A 108 18.65 -10.73 2.48
C GLU A 108 17.25 -10.98 1.90
N THR A 109 16.74 -12.19 2.06
CA THR A 109 15.45 -12.60 1.50
C THR A 109 14.39 -11.90 2.32
N LEU A 110 13.96 -10.75 1.80
CA LEU A 110 12.79 -10.04 2.27
C LEU A 110 11.61 -11.01 2.20
N HIS A 111 11.04 -11.37 3.35
CA HIS A 111 9.98 -12.37 3.41
C HIS A 111 8.63 -11.72 3.08
N TRP A 112 8.38 -11.46 1.80
CA TRP A 112 7.07 -11.07 1.31
C TRP A 112 6.15 -12.30 1.40
N SER A 113 5.00 -12.16 2.07
CA SER A 113 4.02 -13.24 2.08
C SER A 113 3.32 -13.26 0.73
N VAL A 114 3.47 -14.37 0.02
CA VAL A 114 2.97 -14.55 -1.34
C VAL A 114 1.44 -14.33 -1.42
N ILE A 115 0.99 -13.57 -2.40
CA ILE A 115 -0.44 -13.32 -2.70
C ILE A 115 -0.76 -13.74 -4.14
N ILE A 116 -0.41 -14.98 -4.49
CA ILE A 116 -0.65 -15.59 -5.81
C ILE A 116 -2.09 -15.34 -6.26
N GLY A 117 -2.27 -14.84 -7.47
CA GLY A 117 -3.61 -14.59 -8.02
C GLY A 117 -4.21 -13.23 -7.64
N GLY A 118 -3.61 -12.54 -6.66
CA GLY A 118 -4.13 -11.28 -6.14
C GLY A 118 -4.03 -10.13 -7.15
N ILE A 119 -4.94 -9.18 -7.00
CA ILE A 119 -4.91 -7.88 -7.70
C ILE A 119 -4.64 -6.80 -6.66
N VAL A 120 -3.52 -6.10 -6.82
CA VAL A 120 -3.02 -5.15 -5.83
C VAL A 120 -3.42 -3.72 -6.18
N ALA A 121 -4.28 -3.12 -5.36
CA ALA A 121 -4.47 -1.69 -5.30
C ALA A 121 -3.27 -1.05 -4.58
N LEU A 122 -2.58 -0.13 -5.26
CA LEU A 122 -1.40 0.56 -4.73
C LEU A 122 -1.77 1.92 -4.12
N GLY A 123 -1.32 2.19 -2.89
CA GLY A 123 -1.61 3.47 -2.22
C GLY A 123 -1.16 3.54 -0.77
N LYS A 124 -1.30 4.72 -0.14
CA LYS A 124 -1.01 4.92 1.29
C LYS A 124 -2.17 4.47 2.20
N PHE A 125 -3.40 4.49 1.69
CA PHE A 125 -4.59 3.98 2.37
C PHE A 125 -4.85 4.52 3.80
N ASP A 126 -4.41 5.74 4.11
CA ASP A 126 -4.53 6.35 5.45
C ASP A 126 -6.00 6.56 5.87
N ALA A 127 -6.80 7.24 5.03
CA ALA A 127 -8.20 7.52 5.33
C ALA A 127 -9.18 6.37 5.05
N LEU A 128 -8.81 5.42 4.18
CA LEU A 128 -9.77 4.48 3.55
C LEU A 128 -11.04 5.22 3.07
N HIS A 129 -10.84 6.27 2.25
CA HIS A 129 -11.91 7.11 1.70
C HIS A 129 -12.52 6.53 0.41
N ILE A 130 -13.53 7.18 -0.16
CA ILE A 130 -14.24 6.66 -1.36
C ILE A 130 -13.30 6.44 -2.57
N GLY A 131 -12.25 7.24 -2.73
CA GLY A 131 -11.22 6.98 -3.75
C GLY A 131 -10.44 5.68 -3.55
N HIS A 132 -10.15 5.27 -2.31
CA HIS A 132 -9.51 3.99 -2.02
C HIS A 132 -10.48 2.82 -2.24
N ARG A 133 -11.76 3.02 -1.90
CA ARG A 133 -12.80 2.04 -2.19
C ARG A 133 -12.93 1.78 -3.69
N GLU A 134 -12.83 2.83 -4.52
CA GLU A 134 -12.85 2.67 -5.98
C GLU A 134 -11.68 1.83 -6.49
N LEU A 135 -10.46 2.02 -5.98
CA LEU A 135 -9.32 1.14 -6.30
C LEU A 135 -9.62 -0.33 -5.96
N ALA A 136 -10.20 -0.58 -4.78
CA ALA A 136 -10.57 -1.93 -4.34
C ALA A 136 -11.66 -2.55 -5.23
N ILE A 137 -12.68 -1.77 -5.63
CA ILE A 137 -13.74 -2.21 -6.54
C ILE A 137 -13.15 -2.63 -7.90
N GLN A 138 -12.24 -1.83 -8.45
CA GLN A 138 -11.62 -2.13 -9.74
C GLN A 138 -10.68 -3.34 -9.64
N ALA A 139 -10.00 -3.52 -8.52
CA ALA A 139 -9.23 -4.74 -8.26
C ALA A 139 -10.14 -5.98 -8.19
N ALA A 140 -11.28 -5.86 -7.50
CA ALA A 140 -12.27 -6.93 -7.34
C ALA A 140 -12.91 -7.38 -8.67
N LYS A 141 -13.02 -6.48 -9.65
CA LYS A 141 -13.50 -6.83 -11.00
C LYS A 141 -12.53 -7.72 -11.78
N ILE A 142 -11.25 -7.74 -11.40
CA ILE A 142 -10.20 -8.51 -12.08
C ILE A 142 -9.88 -9.79 -11.30
N GLY A 143 -9.89 -9.76 -9.97
CA GLY A 143 -9.53 -10.89 -9.11
C GLY A 143 -9.67 -10.55 -7.62
N VAL A 144 -8.99 -11.28 -6.75
CA VAL A 144 -9.06 -11.04 -5.29
C VAL A 144 -8.37 -9.72 -4.93
N PRO A 145 -9.07 -8.74 -4.34
CA PRO A 145 -8.51 -7.40 -4.11
C PRO A 145 -7.63 -7.34 -2.85
N TYR A 146 -6.41 -6.82 -3.03
CA TYR A 146 -5.48 -6.49 -1.95
C TYR A 146 -5.15 -5.00 -1.97
N LEU A 147 -5.14 -4.35 -0.81
CA LEU A 147 -4.63 -2.99 -0.64
C LEU A 147 -3.19 -3.09 -0.13
N MET A 148 -2.23 -2.72 -0.97
CA MET A 148 -0.84 -2.68 -0.55
C MET A 148 -0.49 -1.31 0.01
N SER A 149 -0.27 -1.26 1.32
CA SER A 149 0.09 -0.04 2.05
C SER A 149 1.58 -0.03 2.40
N PHE A 150 2.19 1.16 2.36
CA PHE A 150 3.58 1.36 2.73
C PHE A 150 3.68 1.97 4.14
N VAL A 151 4.03 1.14 5.12
CA VAL A 151 4.17 1.54 6.53
C VAL A 151 5.57 2.09 6.82
N GLY A 152 5.75 2.81 7.93
CA GLY A 152 7.04 3.42 8.30
C GLY A 152 7.51 4.61 7.43
N MET A 153 6.76 4.99 6.38
CA MET A 153 7.16 6.04 5.45
C MET A 153 7.44 7.40 6.13
N GLY A 154 6.62 7.79 7.11
CA GLY A 154 6.79 9.05 7.83
C GLY A 154 8.12 9.10 8.60
N GLU A 155 8.44 8.04 9.33
CA GLU A 155 9.69 7.92 10.10
C GLU A 155 10.91 7.94 9.17
N VAL A 156 10.87 7.15 8.10
CA VAL A 156 11.94 7.06 7.11
C VAL A 156 12.20 8.39 6.37
N LEU A 157 11.17 9.23 6.23
CA LEU A 157 11.25 10.54 5.59
C LEU A 157 11.37 11.71 6.58
N GLY A 158 11.43 11.44 7.89
CA GLY A 158 11.53 12.49 8.93
C GLY A 158 10.29 13.37 9.05
N TRP A 159 9.10 12.83 8.78
CA TRP A 159 7.84 13.54 8.98
C TRP A 159 7.41 13.47 10.44
N GLU A 160 6.79 14.55 10.92
CA GLU A 160 6.14 14.58 12.23
C GLU A 160 5.13 13.44 12.37
N PRO A 161 5.13 12.68 13.49
CA PRO A 161 4.14 11.67 13.77
C PRO A 161 2.73 12.26 13.74
N ARG A 162 1.82 11.60 13.02
CA ARG A 162 0.42 12.01 12.94
C ARG A 162 -0.46 10.82 13.28
N ALA A 163 -1.51 11.06 14.06
CA ALA A 163 -2.52 10.05 14.31
C ALA A 163 -3.12 9.55 12.96
N PRO A 164 -3.33 8.24 12.79
CA PRO A 164 -3.98 7.71 11.60
C PRO A 164 -5.44 8.20 11.56
N ILE A 165 -6.04 8.28 10.37
CA ILE A 165 -7.48 8.63 10.28
C ILE A 165 -8.36 7.45 10.72
N VAL A 166 -7.94 6.23 10.39
CA VAL A 166 -8.61 4.99 10.79
C VAL A 166 -7.68 4.21 11.73
N ALA A 167 -8.17 3.90 12.93
CA ALA A 167 -7.40 3.13 13.90
C ALA A 167 -7.08 1.73 13.35
N ARG A 168 -5.89 1.20 13.66
CA ARG A 168 -5.45 -0.12 13.17
C ARG A 168 -6.45 -1.24 13.49
N CYS A 169 -7.04 -1.21 14.69
CA CYS A 169 -8.06 -2.18 15.12
C CYS A 169 -9.38 -2.08 14.31
N ASP A 170 -9.68 -0.93 13.71
CA ASP A 170 -10.94 -0.66 13.02
C ASP A 170 -10.86 -0.85 11.50
N ARG A 171 -9.64 -0.97 10.93
CA ARG A 171 -9.43 -1.12 9.48
C ARG A 171 -10.18 -2.31 8.90
N LYS A 172 -10.19 -3.46 9.60
CA LYS A 172 -10.92 -4.66 9.16
C LYS A 172 -12.41 -4.39 8.99
N ARG A 173 -13.05 -3.70 9.93
CA ARG A 173 -14.47 -3.32 9.84
C ARG A 173 -14.72 -2.45 8.62
N VAL A 174 -13.87 -1.45 8.38
CA VAL A 174 -13.99 -0.58 7.19
C VAL A 174 -13.88 -1.39 5.90
N LEU A 175 -12.92 -2.31 5.79
CA LEU A 175 -12.75 -3.15 4.60
C LEU A 175 -13.89 -4.14 4.41
N SER A 176 -14.40 -4.74 5.50
CA SER A 176 -15.59 -5.60 5.45
C SER A 176 -16.82 -4.85 4.93
N SER A 177 -16.96 -3.55 5.26
CA SER A 177 -18.04 -2.73 4.69
C SER A 177 -17.95 -2.56 3.16
N TRP A 178 -16.79 -2.84 2.56
CA TRP A 178 -16.59 -2.75 1.12
C TRP A 178 -16.91 -4.04 0.37
N ALA A 179 -17.13 -5.15 1.07
CA ALA A 179 -17.34 -6.46 0.45
C ALA A 179 -18.51 -6.44 -0.56
N LEU A 180 -19.62 -5.78 -0.24
CA LEU A 180 -20.78 -5.67 -1.13
C LEU A 180 -20.45 -4.95 -2.45
N PHE A 181 -19.53 -3.99 -2.44
CA PHE A 181 -19.07 -3.29 -3.65
C PHE A 181 -18.03 -4.11 -4.42
N CYS A 182 -17.40 -5.08 -3.77
CA CYS A 182 -16.31 -5.91 -4.29
C CYS A 182 -16.77 -7.34 -4.60
N GLY A 183 -18.03 -7.51 -5.02
CA GLY A 183 -18.56 -8.83 -5.39
C GLY A 183 -18.64 -9.83 -4.22
N ASN A 184 -18.95 -9.34 -3.02
CA ASN A 184 -18.97 -10.09 -1.75
C ASN A 184 -17.59 -10.61 -1.29
N VAL A 185 -16.49 -10.06 -1.84
CA VAL A 185 -15.14 -10.35 -1.38
C VAL A 185 -14.64 -9.19 -0.52
N THR A 186 -14.30 -9.48 0.73
CA THR A 186 -13.66 -8.48 1.62
C THR A 186 -12.23 -8.20 1.16
N PRO A 187 -11.89 -6.95 0.79
CA PRO A 187 -10.51 -6.59 0.47
C PRO A 187 -9.59 -6.82 1.67
N ARG A 188 -8.36 -7.26 1.40
CA ARG A 188 -7.34 -7.51 2.43
C ARG A 188 -6.23 -6.49 2.35
N GLU A 189 -5.61 -6.19 3.47
CA GLU A 189 -4.42 -5.33 3.47
C GLU A 189 -3.16 -6.16 3.40
N TYR A 190 -2.17 -5.58 2.73
CA TYR A 190 -0.83 -6.10 2.65
C TYR A 190 0.13 -4.95 2.98
N GLU A 191 0.67 -4.95 4.19
CA GLU A 191 1.59 -3.91 4.67
C GLU A 191 3.02 -4.25 4.23
N VAL A 192 3.68 -3.29 3.59
CA VAL A 192 5.09 -3.37 3.19
C VAL A 192 5.85 -2.26 3.90
N GLU A 193 6.97 -2.59 4.54
CA GLU A 193 7.84 -1.59 5.15
C GLU A 193 8.43 -0.68 4.06
N PHE A 194 8.21 0.63 4.17
CA PHE A 194 8.68 1.58 3.15
C PHE A 194 10.20 1.54 2.98
N SER A 195 10.96 1.28 4.05
CA SER A 195 12.41 1.11 4.03
C SER A 195 12.87 0.03 3.04
N GLN A 196 12.07 -1.03 2.86
CA GLN A 196 12.38 -2.17 1.98
C GLN A 196 12.19 -1.88 0.50
N VAL A 197 11.38 -0.86 0.17
CA VAL A 197 11.05 -0.49 -1.22
C VAL A 197 11.57 0.87 -1.64
N ARG A 198 12.00 1.71 -0.69
CA ARG A 198 12.38 3.11 -0.91
C ARG A 198 13.42 3.31 -2.01
N TYR A 199 14.40 2.41 -2.11
CA TYR A 199 15.54 2.52 -3.04
C TYR A 199 15.35 1.73 -4.33
N LEU A 200 14.21 1.06 -4.51
CA LEU A 200 13.96 0.28 -5.73
C LEU A 200 13.74 1.21 -6.91
N THR A 201 14.33 0.89 -8.05
CA THR A 201 13.93 1.51 -9.31
C THR A 201 12.48 1.12 -9.64
N PRO A 202 11.79 1.85 -10.55
CA PRO A 202 10.47 1.44 -11.03
C PRO A 202 10.46 -0.02 -11.52
N GLN A 203 11.48 -0.43 -12.28
CA GLN A 203 11.59 -1.80 -12.78
C GLN A 203 11.74 -2.82 -11.65
N GLN A 204 12.63 -2.58 -10.68
CA GLN A 204 12.82 -3.48 -9.54
C GLN A 204 11.56 -3.59 -8.68
N PHE A 205 10.83 -2.49 -8.51
CA PHE A 205 9.57 -2.51 -7.78
C PHE A 205 8.54 -3.43 -8.45
N VAL A 206 8.34 -3.30 -9.77
CA VAL A 206 7.39 -4.15 -10.52
C VAL A 206 7.87 -5.59 -10.60
N GLU A 207 9.19 -5.82 -10.73
CA GLU A 207 9.79 -7.16 -10.67
C GLU A 207 9.43 -7.87 -9.37
N ARG A 208 9.60 -7.20 -8.21
CA ARG A 208 9.22 -7.79 -6.92
C ARG A 208 7.73 -8.09 -6.81
N LEU A 209 6.87 -7.21 -7.35
CA LEU A 209 5.43 -7.48 -7.40
C LEU A 209 5.12 -8.75 -8.21
N ALA A 210 5.79 -8.94 -9.35
CA ALA A 210 5.57 -10.10 -10.22
C ALA A 210 6.17 -11.39 -9.64
N VAL A 211 7.45 -11.34 -9.25
CA VAL A 211 8.26 -12.52 -8.91
C VAL A 211 8.10 -12.91 -7.44
N ASP A 212 8.24 -11.96 -6.52
CA ASP A 212 8.25 -12.27 -5.09
C ASP A 212 6.83 -12.49 -4.56
N LEU A 213 5.85 -11.75 -5.10
CA LEU A 213 4.44 -11.87 -4.67
C LEU A 213 3.55 -12.73 -5.56
N GLY A 214 3.92 -12.95 -6.83
CA GLY A 214 3.10 -13.71 -7.78
C GLY A 214 1.75 -13.07 -8.12
N ILE A 215 1.66 -11.73 -8.06
CA ILE A 215 0.39 -11.03 -8.34
C ILE A 215 0.05 -11.08 -9.83
N HIS A 216 -1.24 -11.03 -10.15
CA HIS A 216 -1.71 -11.05 -11.54
C HIS A 216 -1.95 -9.66 -12.12
N GLY A 217 -1.98 -8.63 -11.26
CA GLY A 217 -2.12 -7.28 -11.71
C GLY A 217 -2.17 -6.24 -10.60
N VAL A 218 -2.12 -4.98 -11.04
CA VAL A 218 -2.12 -3.80 -10.20
C VAL A 218 -3.25 -2.86 -10.59
N VAL A 219 -3.76 -2.13 -9.59
CA VAL A 219 -4.69 -1.01 -9.77
C VAL A 219 -4.07 0.21 -9.10
N ALA A 220 -4.02 1.33 -9.82
CA ALA A 220 -3.47 2.58 -9.30
C ALA A 220 -4.26 3.78 -9.82
N GLY A 221 -4.17 4.91 -9.12
CA GLY A 221 -4.69 6.18 -9.63
C GLY A 221 -3.81 6.75 -10.74
N GLU A 222 -4.38 7.57 -11.62
CA GLU A 222 -3.66 8.25 -12.70
C GLU A 222 -2.45 9.08 -12.23
N ASN A 223 -2.52 9.63 -11.01
CA ASN A 223 -1.48 10.42 -10.38
C ASN A 223 -0.48 9.59 -9.53
N TYR A 224 -0.53 8.25 -9.63
CA TYR A 224 0.34 7.39 -8.84
C TYR A 224 1.81 7.52 -9.26
N ARG A 225 2.70 7.57 -8.26
CA ARG A 225 4.14 7.68 -8.44
C ARG A 225 4.85 6.62 -7.59
N PHE A 226 5.91 6.04 -8.12
CA PHE A 226 6.63 4.94 -7.48
C PHE A 226 8.10 4.88 -7.89
N GLY A 227 8.84 3.96 -7.26
CA GLY A 227 10.27 3.84 -7.41
C GLY A 227 11.05 4.95 -6.69
N TYR A 228 12.37 4.81 -6.69
CA TYR A 228 13.29 5.70 -5.99
C TYR A 228 13.07 7.15 -6.45
N LYS A 229 12.85 8.04 -5.48
CA LYS A 229 12.52 9.45 -5.72
C LYS A 229 11.31 9.67 -6.64
N ALA A 230 10.32 8.77 -6.58
CA ALA A 230 9.11 8.86 -7.41
C ALA A 230 9.40 8.90 -8.92
N ALA A 231 10.48 8.23 -9.36
CA ALA A 231 10.95 8.25 -10.75
C ALA A 231 9.94 7.68 -11.76
N GLY A 232 9.11 6.70 -11.35
CA GLY A 232 8.09 6.10 -12.20
C GLY A 232 6.72 6.76 -12.02
N ASP A 233 5.93 6.74 -13.10
CA ASP A 233 4.54 7.20 -13.14
C ASP A 233 3.55 6.11 -13.59
N SER A 234 2.27 6.45 -13.69
CA SER A 234 1.23 5.49 -14.11
C SER A 234 1.46 4.90 -15.51
N SER A 235 2.14 5.62 -16.42
CA SER A 235 2.48 5.10 -17.76
C SER A 235 3.63 4.09 -17.67
N ASP A 236 4.65 4.37 -16.86
CA ASP A 236 5.71 3.40 -16.56
C ASP A 236 5.16 2.14 -15.92
N LEU A 237 4.20 2.28 -14.99
CA LEU A 237 3.58 1.14 -14.31
C LEU A 237 2.89 0.22 -15.32
N VAL A 238 2.14 0.77 -16.28
CA VAL A 238 1.48 0.00 -17.34
C VAL A 238 2.50 -0.75 -18.19
N ARG A 239 3.51 -0.03 -18.70
CA ARG A 239 4.56 -0.62 -19.55
C ARG A 239 5.30 -1.74 -18.83
N LEU A 240 5.76 -1.49 -17.61
CA LEU A 240 6.50 -2.49 -16.83
C LEU A 240 5.62 -3.68 -16.47
N CYS A 241 4.35 -3.49 -16.12
CA CYS A 241 3.45 -4.61 -15.85
C CYS A 241 3.30 -5.51 -17.09
N ASP A 242 3.17 -4.95 -18.29
CA ASP A 242 3.09 -5.71 -19.54
C ASP A 242 4.37 -6.54 -19.79
N GLU A 243 5.55 -5.97 -19.53
CA GLU A 243 6.84 -6.68 -19.65
C GLU A 243 6.93 -7.91 -18.72
N TYR A 244 6.28 -7.87 -17.55
CA TYR A 244 6.21 -8.98 -16.59
C TYR A 244 4.94 -9.83 -16.72
N GLY A 245 4.10 -9.62 -17.74
CA GLY A 245 2.86 -10.38 -17.95
C GLY A 245 1.75 -10.11 -16.93
N MET A 246 1.80 -8.98 -16.23
CA MET A 246 0.79 -8.53 -15.27
C MET A 246 -0.19 -7.55 -15.91
N LYS A 247 -1.43 -7.53 -15.43
CA LYS A 247 -2.41 -6.50 -15.82
C LYS A 247 -2.18 -5.21 -15.04
N ALA A 248 -2.30 -4.06 -15.68
CA ALA A 248 -2.35 -2.76 -15.00
C ALA A 248 -3.67 -2.05 -15.31
N CYS A 249 -4.36 -1.59 -14.27
CA CYS A 249 -5.57 -0.77 -14.38
C CYS A 249 -5.31 0.61 -13.75
N ILE A 250 -5.28 1.64 -14.58
CA ILE A 250 -5.16 3.02 -14.13
C ILE A 250 -6.54 3.65 -14.08
N ILE A 251 -6.93 4.15 -12.91
CA ILE A 251 -8.24 4.75 -12.69
C ILE A 251 -8.12 6.27 -12.56
N LYS A 252 -9.16 6.98 -13.02
CA LYS A 252 -9.30 8.41 -12.77
C LYS A 252 -9.53 8.67 -11.29
N THR A 253 -9.09 9.82 -10.82
CA THR A 253 -9.30 10.17 -9.41
C THR A 253 -10.77 10.47 -9.13
N VAL A 254 -11.27 10.02 -7.97
CA VAL A 254 -12.63 10.34 -7.52
C VAL A 254 -12.68 11.80 -7.07
N MET A 255 -13.60 12.57 -7.68
CA MET A 255 -13.76 13.98 -7.40
C MET A 255 -14.68 14.21 -6.19
N ASP A 256 -14.35 15.23 -5.40
CA ASP A 256 -15.19 15.78 -4.38
C ASP A 256 -16.37 16.53 -5.03
N LYS A 257 -17.58 16.22 -4.56
CA LYS A 257 -18.83 16.77 -5.09
C LYS A 257 -18.99 18.25 -4.80
N HIS A 258 -18.34 18.77 -3.75
CA HIS A 258 -18.45 20.17 -3.33
C HIS A 258 -17.57 21.14 -4.13
N GLN A 259 -16.63 20.63 -4.93
CA GLN A 259 -15.64 21.46 -5.64
C GLN A 259 -15.80 21.49 -7.16
N TYR A 260 -16.90 20.94 -7.71
CA TYR A 260 -17.25 21.16 -9.12
C TYR A 260 -17.54 22.65 -9.46
N SER A 261 -17.59 23.53 -8.46
CA SER A 261 -18.02 24.93 -8.59
C SER A 261 -16.99 26.00 -8.21
N THR A 262 -15.72 25.68 -7.96
CA THR A 262 -14.70 26.71 -7.63
C THR A 262 -13.42 26.52 -8.43
N ASP A 263 -13.45 27.04 -9.66
CA ASP A 263 -12.27 27.63 -10.30
C ASP A 263 -11.83 28.87 -9.49
N VAL A 264 -11.18 28.66 -8.33
CA VAL A 264 -10.61 29.78 -7.55
C VAL A 264 -9.19 29.44 -7.10
N GLY A 265 -8.25 29.75 -7.99
CA GLY A 265 -7.07 30.59 -7.73
C GLY A 265 -6.40 30.55 -6.36
N SER A 266 -6.15 29.38 -5.77
CA SER A 266 -5.36 29.27 -4.54
C SER A 266 -3.90 28.92 -4.88
N ASN A 267 -3.08 29.97 -5.00
CA ASN A 267 -1.62 29.91 -5.10
C ASN A 267 -0.99 29.53 -3.75
N SER A 268 -1.23 28.31 -3.26
CA SER A 268 -0.49 27.75 -2.13
C SER A 268 -0.49 26.22 -2.20
N GLY A 269 0.66 25.66 -2.60
CA GLY A 269 0.99 24.23 -2.49
C GLY A 269 0.49 23.34 -3.62
N SER A 270 1.38 22.99 -4.55
CA SER A 270 1.26 22.05 -5.68
C SER A 270 -0.08 22.02 -6.45
N SER A 271 0.01 22.31 -7.74
CA SER A 271 -1.04 22.36 -8.76
C SER A 271 -1.84 21.06 -9.02
N GLN A 272 -1.99 20.16 -8.04
CA GLN A 272 -2.53 18.80 -8.25
C GLN A 272 -3.77 18.42 -7.41
N GLU A 273 -4.19 19.16 -6.38
CA GLU A 273 -5.45 18.85 -5.67
C GLU A 273 -6.66 19.55 -6.30
N ARG A 274 -6.95 19.24 -7.58
CA ARG A 274 -8.07 19.76 -8.40
C ARG A 274 -9.48 19.37 -7.91
N GLY A 275 -9.77 19.40 -6.62
CA GLY A 275 -11.06 18.95 -6.09
C GLY A 275 -11.17 17.43 -5.95
N GLN A 276 -10.08 16.69 -5.84
CA GLN A 276 -10.12 15.22 -5.67
C GLN A 276 -10.31 14.79 -4.21
N VAL A 277 -11.01 13.68 -3.95
CA VAL A 277 -11.06 13.11 -2.59
C VAL A 277 -9.67 12.64 -2.17
N SER A 278 -9.19 13.11 -1.01
CA SER A 278 -7.85 12.77 -0.50
C SER A 278 -7.83 12.63 1.03
N SER A 279 -6.81 11.96 1.57
CA SER A 279 -6.59 11.89 3.02
C SER A 279 -6.27 13.26 3.63
N THR A 280 -5.68 14.18 2.86
CA THR A 280 -5.45 15.58 3.26
C THR A 280 -6.77 16.30 3.50
N ARG A 281 -7.72 16.20 2.55
CA ARG A 281 -9.05 16.78 2.70
C ARG A 281 -9.82 16.20 3.89
N VAL A 282 -9.75 14.89 4.11
CA VAL A 282 -10.38 14.26 5.28
C VAL A 282 -9.81 14.82 6.59
N ARG A 283 -8.48 15.00 6.68
CA ARG A 283 -7.84 15.61 7.86
C ARG A 283 -8.28 17.06 8.06
N GLN A 284 -8.40 17.84 6.98
CA GLN A 284 -8.89 19.20 7.04
C GLN A 284 -10.36 19.26 7.52
N ALA A 285 -11.22 18.40 6.97
CA ALA A 285 -12.63 18.33 7.35
C ALA A 285 -12.80 17.94 8.84
N LEU A 286 -12.02 16.95 9.31
CA LEU A 286 -11.94 16.61 10.74
C LEU A 286 -11.45 17.78 11.60
N GLY A 287 -10.39 18.47 11.16
CA GLY A 287 -9.87 19.66 11.83
C GLY A 287 -10.85 20.84 11.88
N ASN A 288 -11.83 20.86 10.99
CA ASN A 288 -12.93 21.83 10.99
C ASN A 288 -14.14 21.37 11.81
N GLY A 289 -14.23 20.08 12.17
CA GLY A 289 -15.39 19.48 12.83
C GLY A 289 -16.59 19.25 11.91
N ASP A 290 -16.41 19.32 10.58
CA ASP A 290 -17.48 19.12 9.60
C ASP A 290 -17.74 17.62 9.36
N MET A 291 -18.49 16.99 10.26
CA MET A 291 -18.71 15.55 10.24
C MET A 291 -19.54 15.07 9.06
N ARG A 292 -20.38 15.95 8.50
CA ARG A 292 -21.12 15.65 7.27
C ARG A 292 -20.15 15.53 6.11
N TYR A 293 -19.29 16.53 5.90
CA TYR A 293 -18.32 16.50 4.82
C TYR A 293 -17.29 15.37 4.99
N VAL A 294 -16.86 15.08 6.22
CA VAL A 294 -16.05 13.90 6.53
C VAL A 294 -16.76 12.61 6.06
N SER A 295 -18.04 12.47 6.36
CA SER A 295 -18.82 11.28 6.00
C SER A 295 -18.99 11.13 4.49
N GLU A 296 -19.13 12.23 3.76
CA GLU A 296 -19.19 12.23 2.30
C GLU A 296 -17.85 11.82 1.66
N LEU A 297 -16.73 12.36 2.14
CA LEU A 297 -15.39 12.00 1.66
C LEU A 297 -15.04 10.53 1.97
N LEU A 298 -15.43 10.04 3.15
CA LEU A 298 -15.19 8.65 3.55
C LEU A 298 -16.20 7.67 2.92
N GLY A 299 -17.41 8.15 2.60
CA GLY A 299 -18.54 7.33 2.20
C GLY A 299 -19.04 6.43 3.33
N ARG A 300 -18.84 6.87 4.58
CA ARG A 300 -19.24 6.24 5.86
C ARG A 300 -19.00 7.23 6.99
N HIS A 301 -19.65 7.02 8.13
CA HIS A 301 -19.34 7.78 9.35
C HIS A 301 -17.88 7.58 9.78
N HIS A 302 -17.29 8.63 10.34
CA HIS A 302 -16.01 8.54 11.01
C HIS A 302 -16.21 7.88 12.38
N ARG A 303 -15.37 6.88 12.68
CA ARG A 303 -15.34 6.22 13.98
C ARG A 303 -14.08 6.59 14.72
N LEU A 304 -14.24 7.20 15.90
CA LEU A 304 -13.14 7.41 16.83
C LEU A 304 -12.99 6.21 17.74
N MET A 305 -11.78 5.67 17.86
CA MET A 305 -11.48 4.53 18.71
C MET A 305 -10.66 4.97 19.92
N LEU A 306 -11.10 4.53 21.10
CA LEU A 306 -10.48 4.82 22.38
C LEU A 306 -10.10 3.52 23.10
N MET A 307 -8.90 3.46 23.68
CA MET A 307 -8.46 2.37 24.54
C MET A 307 -8.24 2.86 25.98
N ILE A 308 -9.08 2.37 26.89
CA ILE A 308 -9.01 2.69 28.32
C ILE A 308 -8.28 1.57 29.03
N LYS A 309 -7.02 1.82 29.40
CA LYS A 309 -6.18 0.86 30.13
C LYS A 309 -6.35 0.95 31.64
N ASN A 310 -6.58 2.16 32.15
CA ASN A 310 -6.65 2.45 33.58
C ASN A 310 -8.01 3.07 33.92
N SER A 311 -8.58 2.69 35.06
CA SER A 311 -9.83 3.26 35.57
C SER A 311 -9.73 4.77 35.84
N GLU A 312 -8.54 5.30 36.12
CA GLU A 312 -8.29 6.75 36.28
C GLU A 312 -8.44 7.57 34.99
N ASN A 313 -8.59 6.92 33.84
CA ASN A 313 -8.80 7.58 32.56
C ASN A 313 -10.28 7.69 32.19
N ILE A 314 -11.18 7.20 33.04
CA ILE A 314 -12.62 7.24 32.83
C ILE A 314 -13.33 7.67 34.11
N PHE A 315 -14.28 8.58 33.96
CA PHE A 315 -15.07 9.12 35.05
C PHE A 315 -16.53 9.06 34.65
N SER A 316 -17.39 8.59 35.54
CA SER A 316 -18.82 8.52 35.28
C SER A 316 -19.58 9.30 36.34
N ASP A 317 -20.52 10.13 35.90
CA ASP A 317 -21.60 10.66 36.72
C ASP A 317 -22.94 10.08 36.21
N ARG A 318 -24.08 10.48 36.79
CA ARG A 318 -25.39 9.85 36.52
C ARG A 318 -25.78 9.78 35.03
N LYS A 319 -25.31 10.71 34.18
CA LYS A 319 -25.65 10.74 32.74
C LYS A 319 -24.45 10.87 31.81
N ARG A 320 -23.27 11.15 32.36
CA ARG A 320 -22.12 11.52 31.58
C ARG A 320 -20.93 10.63 31.87
N LEU A 321 -20.40 10.04 30.81
CA LEU A 321 -19.16 9.28 30.81
C LEU A 321 -18.04 10.14 30.21
N SER A 322 -16.98 10.36 30.96
CA SER A 322 -15.86 11.22 30.56
C SER A 322 -14.59 10.40 30.43
N VAL A 323 -13.95 10.43 29.27
CA VAL A 323 -12.70 9.69 28.99
C VAL A 323 -11.56 10.67 28.75
N LYS A 324 -10.41 10.46 29.39
CA LYS A 324 -9.21 11.28 29.13
C LYS A 324 -8.77 11.15 27.68
N TYR A 325 -8.57 12.29 27.03
CA TYR A 325 -8.32 12.40 25.60
C TYR A 325 -7.00 11.75 25.18
N ARG A 326 -5.86 12.32 25.61
CA ARG A 326 -4.53 11.93 25.10
C ARG A 326 -4.11 10.47 25.33
N PRO A 327 -4.30 9.85 26.52
CA PRO A 327 -3.80 8.49 26.74
C PRO A 327 -4.65 7.41 26.04
N CYS A 328 -5.84 7.76 25.56
CA CYS A 328 -6.81 6.79 25.06
C CYS A 328 -7.00 6.80 23.54
N LEU A 329 -6.65 7.88 22.83
CA LEU A 329 -6.87 8.00 21.38
C LEU A 329 -6.06 7.00 20.55
N LEU A 330 -6.73 6.31 19.62
CA LEU A 330 -6.10 5.41 18.65
C LEU A 330 -6.09 5.95 17.21
N ASN A 331 -6.89 6.99 16.92
CA ASN A 331 -6.95 7.66 15.63
C ASN A 331 -7.35 9.13 15.78
N LEU A 332 -7.25 9.87 14.67
CA LEU A 332 -7.48 11.31 14.60
C LEU A 332 -8.93 11.66 14.96
N PRO A 333 -9.18 12.33 16.10
CA PRO A 333 -10.50 12.82 16.45
C PRO A 333 -10.88 14.05 15.60
N PRO A 334 -12.18 14.39 15.52
CA PRO A 334 -12.60 15.67 14.98
C PRO A 334 -12.23 16.81 15.94
N LYS A 335 -12.42 18.04 15.48
CA LYS A 335 -12.16 19.27 16.25
C LYS A 335 -12.85 19.23 17.63
N GLU A 336 -12.30 19.95 18.61
CA GLU A 336 -13.05 20.25 19.83
C GLU A 336 -14.41 20.90 19.51
N GLY A 337 -15.44 20.48 20.22
CA GLY A 337 -16.81 20.85 19.93
C GLY A 337 -17.84 19.87 20.47
N VAL A 338 -19.10 20.15 20.15
CA VAL A 338 -20.26 19.34 20.50
C VAL A 338 -20.77 18.65 19.24
N TYR A 339 -21.00 17.35 19.34
CA TYR A 339 -21.48 16.48 18.28
C TYR A 339 -22.75 15.76 18.74
N GLU A 340 -23.83 16.00 18.01
CA GLU A 340 -25.13 15.36 18.24
C GLU A 340 -25.24 14.09 17.38
N ASN A 341 -26.18 13.21 17.72
CA ASN A 341 -26.45 11.97 16.97
C ASN A 341 -25.24 11.03 16.83
N CYS A 342 -24.38 10.95 17.85
CA CYS A 342 -23.30 9.97 17.88
C CYS A 342 -23.83 8.61 18.31
N SER A 343 -23.04 7.56 18.03
CA SER A 343 -23.31 6.21 18.54
C SER A 343 -22.07 5.64 19.21
N LEU A 344 -22.20 5.31 20.50
CA LEU A 344 -21.20 4.61 21.29
C LEU A 344 -21.31 3.11 21.04
N VAL A 345 -20.18 2.48 20.74
CA VAL A 345 -20.05 1.03 20.54
C VAL A 345 -19.03 0.51 21.55
N VAL A 346 -19.42 -0.48 22.34
CA VAL A 346 -18.57 -1.12 23.36
C VAL A 346 -18.40 -2.59 22.99
N GLY A 347 -17.21 -2.98 22.56
CA GLY A 347 -16.98 -4.35 22.06
C GLY A 347 -17.92 -4.71 20.91
N ASP A 348 -18.66 -5.82 21.07
CA ASP A 348 -19.65 -6.34 20.11
C ASP A 348 -21.10 -6.00 20.50
N GLU A 349 -21.31 -5.09 21.45
CA GLU A 349 -22.63 -4.69 21.92
C GLU A 349 -23.36 -3.79 20.91
N SER A 350 -24.68 -3.68 21.08
CA SER A 350 -25.49 -2.82 20.23
C SER A 350 -25.11 -1.35 20.44
N PRO A 351 -25.06 -0.53 19.36
CA PRO A 351 -24.71 0.88 19.49
C PRO A 351 -25.73 1.64 20.33
N VAL A 352 -25.24 2.50 21.20
CA VAL A 352 -26.03 3.40 22.05
C VAL A 352 -25.95 4.82 21.51
N ILE A 353 -27.08 5.50 21.38
CA ILE A 353 -27.10 6.90 20.94
C ILE A 353 -26.54 7.78 22.06
N CYS A 354 -25.66 8.70 21.70
CA CYS A 354 -25.08 9.63 22.65
C CYS A 354 -24.84 11.01 22.03
N ARG A 355 -24.71 12.00 22.91
CA ARG A 355 -24.16 13.31 22.58
C ARG A 355 -22.72 13.37 23.04
N VAL A 356 -21.82 13.85 22.18
CA VAL A 356 -20.37 13.85 22.43
C VAL A 356 -19.87 15.28 22.52
N THR A 357 -19.19 15.62 23.62
CA THR A 357 -18.44 16.87 23.75
C THR A 357 -16.95 16.56 23.84
N ILE A 358 -16.15 17.13 22.95
CA ILE A 358 -14.70 17.00 22.94
C ILE A 358 -14.09 18.32 23.37
N ASP A 359 -13.29 18.29 24.42
CA ASP A 359 -12.44 19.42 24.84
C ASP A 359 -10.96 19.03 24.86
N SER A 360 -10.11 20.00 25.21
CA SER A 360 -8.64 19.82 25.24
C SER A 360 -8.12 18.70 26.15
N THR A 361 -8.95 18.19 27.07
CA THR A 361 -8.57 17.22 28.10
C THR A 361 -9.36 15.93 28.03
N CYS A 362 -10.64 15.99 27.65
CA CYS A 362 -11.60 14.91 27.80
C CYS A 362 -12.55 14.78 26.61
N ILE A 363 -13.11 13.58 26.48
CA ILE A 363 -14.26 13.27 25.64
C ILE A 363 -15.40 12.93 26.59
N HIS A 364 -16.46 13.74 26.58
CA HIS A 364 -17.66 13.54 27.37
C HIS A 364 -18.76 12.93 26.51
N LEU A 365 -19.34 11.83 26.97
CA LEU A 365 -20.43 11.10 26.35
C LEU A 365 -21.65 11.25 27.25
N GLU A 366 -22.68 11.93 26.77
CA GLU A 366 -23.97 12.05 27.43
C GLU A 366 -24.90 10.97 26.86
N LEU A 367 -25.39 10.10 27.74
CA LEU A 367 -26.20 8.92 27.44
C LEU A 367 -27.56 9.05 28.13
N ASP A 368 -28.58 8.36 27.63
CA ASP A 368 -29.87 8.29 28.35
C ASP A 368 -29.74 7.46 29.64
N GLU A 369 -30.48 7.86 30.69
CA GLU A 369 -30.26 7.48 32.12
C GLU A 369 -30.19 5.97 32.42
N HIS A 370 -30.72 5.11 31.54
CA HIS A 370 -30.80 3.67 31.76
C HIS A 370 -29.56 2.88 31.29
N GLU A 371 -28.64 3.48 30.54
CA GLU A 371 -27.57 2.73 29.84
C GLU A 371 -26.16 2.90 30.44
N VAL A 372 -25.92 3.95 31.24
CA VAL A 372 -24.59 4.26 31.81
C VAL A 372 -24.08 3.18 32.77
N ALA A 373 -24.96 2.60 33.59
CA ALA A 373 -24.59 1.67 34.64
C ALA A 373 -24.25 0.25 34.14
N HIS A 374 -24.76 -0.14 32.96
CA HIS A 374 -24.52 -1.47 32.39
C HIS A 374 -23.12 -1.61 31.76
N HIS A 375 -22.63 -0.57 31.07
CA HIS A 375 -21.35 -0.61 30.35
C HIS A 375 -20.12 -0.39 31.23
N MET A 376 -20.30 0.13 32.45
CA MET A 376 -19.20 0.46 33.38
C MET A 376 -18.95 -0.60 34.45
N ASN A 377 -19.77 -1.65 34.51
CA ASN A 377 -19.75 -2.60 35.64
C ASN A 377 -18.79 -3.78 35.47
N SER A 378 -17.73 -3.63 34.66
CA SER A 378 -16.68 -4.65 34.59
C SER A 378 -15.36 -4.09 35.09
N SER A 379 -14.78 -4.83 36.01
CA SER A 379 -13.37 -4.86 36.39
C SER A 379 -12.43 -5.20 35.21
N ALA A 380 -12.82 -4.92 33.96
CA ALA A 380 -12.07 -5.22 32.77
C ALA A 380 -10.95 -4.20 32.58
N GLN A 381 -9.73 -4.65 32.82
CA GLN A 381 -8.54 -4.03 32.28
C GLN A 381 -8.66 -3.99 30.75
N ASN A 382 -8.42 -2.84 30.13
CA ASN A 382 -8.41 -2.62 28.67
C ASN A 382 -9.80 -2.63 27.98
N LEU A 383 -10.59 -1.57 28.20
CA LEU A 383 -11.85 -1.34 27.49
C LEU A 383 -11.60 -0.63 26.14
N LEU A 384 -12.14 -1.19 25.04
CA LEU A 384 -12.11 -0.59 23.72
C LEU A 384 -13.47 0.04 23.38
N LEU A 385 -13.50 1.34 23.17
CA LEU A 385 -14.70 2.09 22.79
C LEU A 385 -14.58 2.57 21.34
N GLY A 386 -15.68 2.48 20.60
CA GLY A 386 -15.87 3.13 19.31
C GLY A 386 -16.94 4.20 19.41
N ILE A 387 -16.71 5.36 18.82
CA ILE A 387 -17.71 6.43 18.73
C ILE A 387 -17.90 6.75 17.25
N ASP A 388 -19.05 6.39 16.69
CA ASP A 388 -19.45 6.83 15.36
C ASP A 388 -20.05 8.23 15.44
N PHE A 389 -19.53 9.14 14.63
CA PHE A 389 -20.04 10.51 14.52
C PHE A 389 -21.07 10.56 13.40
N GLY A 390 -22.34 10.70 13.77
CA GLY A 390 -23.45 10.87 12.85
C GLY A 390 -23.49 12.26 12.21
N GLU A 391 -24.48 12.47 11.33
CA GLU A 391 -24.79 13.79 10.81
C GLU A 391 -25.53 14.60 11.89
N SER A 392 -24.98 15.77 12.25
CA SER A 392 -25.74 16.78 12.97
C SER A 392 -26.91 17.19 12.08
N ARG A 393 -28.15 16.90 12.51
CA ARG A 393 -29.34 17.49 11.90
C ARG A 393 -29.30 18.98 12.24
N LEU A 394 -28.70 19.79 11.36
CA LEU A 394 -28.84 21.25 11.41
C LEU A 394 -30.22 21.65 10.87
#